data_AF-A0A8C8JUW3-F1
#
_entry.id   AF-A0A8C8JUW3-F1
#
_cell.length_a   1.000
_cell.length_b   1.000
_cell.length_c   1.000
_cell.angle_alpha   90.00
_cell.angle_beta   90.00
_cell.angle_gamma   90.00
#
_symmetry.space_group_name_H-M   'P 1'
#
loop_
_entity.id
_entity.type
_entity.pdbx_description
1 polymer ?
#
loop_
_entity_poly.entity_id
_entity_poly.type
_entity_poly.pdbx_seq_one_letter_code
_entity_poly.pdbx_strand_id
1 'polypeptide(L)'
;MLSVDSLQVVAEEEVVESSSNRLGDIYTFVAEGCYPQTMNPIRKKNLKRYAQKFIIDEKREVVIEAERKRHIFLECHFNDISHHLGQKKTVHKIQSKYYWLGISLIYSSYKLCLCICLP
;
A
#
# COMPACT_ATOMS: atom_id res chain seq x y z
N MET A 1 -19.36 46.32 -35.93
CA MET A 1 -18.04 45.76 -36.24
C MET A 1 -18.12 44.24 -36.15
N LEU A 2 -17.42 43.59 -37.08
CA LEU A 2 -17.43 42.16 -37.41
C LEU A 2 -16.66 41.29 -36.39
N SER A 3 -16.76 39.95 -36.58
CA SER A 3 -15.81 38.90 -36.18
C SER A 3 -15.93 38.38 -34.73
N VAL A 4 -15.91 37.09 -34.37
CA VAL A 4 -15.48 35.81 -35.00
C VAL A 4 -16.25 34.70 -34.24
N ASP A 5 -17.05 33.83 -34.86
CA ASP A 5 -16.75 32.47 -35.31
C ASP A 5 -16.21 31.45 -34.26
N SER A 6 -16.97 30.36 -34.13
CA SER A 6 -16.58 28.95 -33.90
C SER A 6 -15.61 28.52 -32.80
N LEU A 7 -16.07 27.64 -31.89
CA LEU A 7 -15.83 26.19 -32.05
C LEU A 7 -16.69 25.37 -31.08
N GLN A 8 -17.49 24.51 -31.70
CA GLN A 8 -18.17 23.36 -31.16
C GLN A 8 -17.18 22.23 -30.90
N VAL A 9 -17.21 21.58 -29.74
CA VAL A 9 -17.05 20.12 -29.66
C VAL A 9 -17.58 19.60 -28.32
N VAL A 10 -18.68 18.88 -28.47
CA VAL A 10 -19.27 17.95 -27.51
C VAL A 10 -18.19 16.93 -27.14
N ALA A 11 -17.70 16.94 -25.90
CA ALA A 11 -17.00 15.79 -25.36
C ALA A 11 -18.05 14.90 -24.73
N GLU A 12 -18.65 14.06 -25.56
CA GLU A 12 -19.45 12.92 -25.16
C GLU A 12 -18.64 12.14 -24.12
N GLU A 13 -19.12 12.09 -22.88
CA GLU A 13 -18.73 11.02 -21.96
C GLU A 13 -19.28 9.72 -22.56
N GLU A 14 -18.50 9.14 -23.46
CA GLU A 14 -18.74 7.79 -23.94
C GLU A 14 -18.52 6.87 -22.73
N VAL A 15 -19.63 6.48 -22.11
CA VAL A 15 -19.71 5.33 -21.21
C VAL A 15 -19.45 4.11 -22.09
N VAL A 16 -18.19 3.87 -22.45
CA VAL A 16 -17.76 2.63 -23.08
C VAL A 16 -17.91 1.55 -22.02
N GLU A 17 -19.00 0.80 -22.19
CA GLU A 17 -19.32 -0.45 -21.51
C GLU A 17 -18.19 -1.44 -21.81
N SER A 18 -17.09 -1.32 -21.06
CA SER A 18 -15.93 -2.17 -21.24
C SER A 18 -16.25 -3.53 -20.64
N SER A 19 -16.68 -4.46 -21.50
CA SER A 19 -16.77 -5.91 -21.27
C SER A 19 -15.40 -6.58 -20.99
N SER A 20 -14.43 -5.82 -20.46
CA SER A 20 -13.21 -6.35 -19.89
C SER A 20 -13.56 -6.90 -18.51
N ASN A 21 -13.37 -8.21 -18.33
CA ASN A 21 -13.40 -8.86 -17.04
C ASN A 21 -12.31 -8.23 -16.17
N ARG A 22 -12.59 -7.07 -15.56
CA ARG A 22 -11.63 -6.31 -14.75
C ARG A 22 -10.95 -7.19 -13.69
N LEU A 23 -11.69 -8.16 -13.15
CA LEU A 23 -11.18 -9.16 -12.24
C LEU A 23 -10.23 -10.16 -12.90
N GLY A 24 -10.49 -10.56 -14.15
CA GLY A 24 -9.58 -11.37 -14.97
C GLY A 24 -8.26 -10.66 -15.22
N ASP A 25 -8.28 -9.39 -15.59
CA ASP A 25 -7.07 -8.59 -15.79
C ASP A 25 -6.24 -8.46 -14.49
N ILE A 26 -6.91 -8.33 -13.34
CA ILE A 26 -6.25 -8.33 -12.02
C ILE A 26 -5.63 -9.69 -11.73
N TYR A 27 -6.36 -10.79 -11.98
CA TYR A 27 -5.87 -12.14 -11.75
C TYR A 27 -4.62 -12.43 -12.60
N THR A 28 -4.69 -12.20 -13.91
CA THR A 28 -3.55 -12.39 -14.83
C THR A 28 -2.35 -11.55 -14.41
N PHE A 29 -2.56 -10.28 -14.02
CA PHE A 29 -1.46 -9.45 -13.53
C PHE A 29 -0.84 -9.98 -12.23
N VAL A 30 -1.66 -10.42 -11.26
CA VAL A 30 -1.16 -10.93 -9.97
C VAL A 30 -0.48 -12.30 -10.14
N ALA A 31 -1.00 -13.18 -10.99
CA ALA A 31 -0.48 -14.53 -11.21
C ALA A 31 0.73 -14.58 -12.15
N GLU A 32 0.70 -13.81 -13.26
CA GLU A 32 1.68 -13.91 -14.36
C GLU A 32 2.59 -12.68 -14.46
N GLY A 33 2.25 -11.57 -13.79
CA GLY A 33 3.01 -10.30 -13.88
C GLY A 33 2.83 -9.55 -15.20
N CYS A 34 1.91 -10.01 -16.06
CA CYS A 34 1.69 -9.46 -17.39
C CYS A 34 0.52 -8.45 -17.44
N TYR A 35 0.57 -7.54 -18.40
CA TYR A 35 -0.53 -6.62 -18.71
C TYR A 35 -1.18 -7.01 -20.04
N PRO A 36 -2.50 -6.84 -20.21
CA PRO A 36 -3.14 -7.08 -21.51
C PRO A 36 -2.48 -6.26 -22.63
N GLN A 37 -2.19 -6.91 -23.77
CA GLN A 37 -1.46 -6.32 -24.91
C GLN A 37 -2.04 -4.98 -25.38
N THR A 38 -3.37 -4.86 -25.41
CA THR A 38 -4.10 -3.70 -25.94
C THR A 38 -4.33 -2.59 -24.91
N MET A 39 -3.78 -2.73 -23.69
CA MET A 39 -4.12 -1.83 -22.60
C MET A 39 -3.33 -0.51 -22.62
N ASN A 40 -4.06 0.61 -22.57
CA ASN A 40 -3.49 1.96 -22.51
C ASN A 40 -2.57 2.15 -21.27
N PRO A 41 -1.48 2.96 -21.36
CA PRO A 41 -0.60 3.28 -20.23
C PRO A 41 -1.31 3.75 -18.94
N ILE A 42 -2.35 4.57 -19.06
CA ILE A 42 -3.13 5.06 -17.91
C ILE A 42 -3.83 3.89 -17.22
N ARG A 43 -4.43 2.98 -17.99
CA ARG A 43 -5.07 1.77 -17.46
C ARG A 43 -4.06 0.82 -16.83
N LYS A 44 -2.85 0.67 -17.39
CA LYS A 44 -1.74 -0.09 -16.77
C LYS A 44 -1.37 0.43 -15.40
N LYS A 45 -1.19 1.75 -15.25
CA LYS A 45 -0.86 2.38 -13.97
C LYS A 45 -1.95 2.16 -12.92
N ASN A 46 -3.21 2.30 -13.33
CA ASN A 46 -4.35 2.07 -12.45
C ASN A 46 -4.50 0.60 -12.05
N LEU A 47 -4.34 -0.34 -13.00
CA LEU A 47 -4.37 -1.78 -12.74
C LEU A 47 -3.29 -2.17 -11.75
N LYS A 48 -2.03 -1.76 -11.97
CA LYS A 48 -0.92 -2.05 -11.06
C LYS A 48 -1.23 -1.58 -9.63
N ARG A 49 -1.68 -0.34 -9.47
CA ARG A 49 -2.02 0.25 -8.16
C ARG A 49 -3.18 -0.50 -7.48
N TYR A 50 -4.16 -0.95 -8.26
CA TYR A 50 -5.32 -1.65 -7.71
C TYR A 50 -5.00 -3.11 -7.38
N ALA A 51 -4.27 -3.80 -8.24
CA ALA A 51 -3.86 -5.19 -8.08
C ALA A 51 -2.94 -5.40 -6.88
N GLN A 52 -2.14 -4.38 -6.50
CA GLN A 52 -1.37 -4.38 -5.25
C GLN A 52 -2.21 -4.68 -4.00
N LYS A 53 -3.52 -4.44 -4.01
CA LYS A 53 -4.41 -4.78 -2.89
C LYS A 53 -4.68 -6.28 -2.75
N PHE A 54 -4.47 -7.05 -3.83
CA PHE A 54 -4.71 -8.49 -3.89
C PHE A 54 -3.43 -9.31 -3.73
N ILE A 55 -2.28 -8.65 -3.77
CA ILE A 55 -1.01 -9.26 -3.40
C ILE A 55 -1.01 -9.34 -1.87
N ILE A 56 -1.42 -10.50 -1.35
CA ILE A 56 -1.35 -10.80 0.07
C ILE A 56 0.11 -11.15 0.35
N ASP A 57 0.81 -10.33 1.14
CA ASP A 57 2.10 -10.73 1.71
C ASP A 57 1.86 -12.02 2.52
N GLU A 58 2.40 -13.12 2.01
CA GLU A 58 2.08 -14.46 2.47
C GLU A 58 2.50 -14.66 3.93
N LYS A 59 1.51 -14.90 4.80
CA LYS A 59 1.59 -15.38 6.19
C LYS A 59 2.42 -14.50 7.16
N ARG A 60 1.73 -13.99 8.19
CA ARG A 60 2.40 -13.31 9.31
C ARG A 60 3.23 -14.31 10.12
N GLU A 61 4.48 -13.98 10.41
CA GLU A 61 5.32 -14.75 11.33
C GLU A 61 4.78 -14.63 12.75
N VAL A 62 4.51 -15.77 13.41
CA VAL A 62 4.09 -15.79 14.83
C VAL A 62 5.33 -15.71 15.71
N VAL A 63 5.45 -14.62 16.48
CA VAL A 63 6.63 -14.36 17.30
C VAL A 63 6.33 -14.62 18.77
N ILE A 64 7.01 -15.58 19.38
CA ILE A 64 6.79 -15.95 20.78
C ILE A 64 7.83 -15.26 21.67
N GLU A 65 9.10 -15.27 21.26
CA GLU A 65 10.24 -14.83 22.06
C GLU A 65 10.26 -13.31 22.30
N ALA A 66 10.52 -12.91 23.55
CA ALA A 66 10.50 -11.50 23.96
C ALA A 66 11.62 -10.69 23.28
N GLU A 67 12.80 -11.28 23.16
CA GLU A 67 13.94 -10.63 22.51
C GLU A 67 13.70 -10.42 21.01
N ARG A 68 13.12 -11.41 20.32
CA ARG A 68 12.72 -11.27 18.92
C ARG A 68 11.67 -10.17 18.72
N LYS A 69 10.67 -10.08 19.61
CA LYS A 69 9.67 -8.99 19.60
C LYS A 69 10.34 -7.61 19.71
N ARG A 70 11.36 -7.50 20.57
CA ARG A 70 12.13 -6.25 20.75
C ARG A 70 12.91 -5.89 19.48
N HIS A 71 13.58 -6.85 18.86
CA HIS A 71 14.31 -6.61 17.62
C HIS A 71 13.39 -6.13 16.50
N ILE A 72 12.28 -6.83 16.27
CA ILE A 72 11.26 -6.45 15.27
C ILE A 72 10.73 -5.04 15.54
N PHE A 73 10.49 -4.71 16.82
CA PHE A 73 10.05 -3.37 17.18
C PHE A 73 11.05 -2.31 16.77
N LEU A 74 12.34 -2.50 17.07
CA LEU A 74 13.39 -1.54 16.71
C LEU A 74 13.53 -1.41 15.18
N GLU A 75 13.59 -2.51 14.44
CA GLU A 75 13.62 -2.49 12.96
C GLU A 75 12.40 -1.81 12.33
N CYS A 76 11.23 -1.92 12.97
CA CYS A 76 10.03 -1.28 12.49
C CYS A 76 9.93 0.19 12.91
N HIS A 77 10.54 0.57 14.03
CA HIS A 77 10.48 1.91 14.60
C HIS A 77 11.53 2.85 14.01
N PHE A 78 12.74 2.34 13.77
CA PHE A 78 13.84 3.06 13.16
C PHE A 78 13.87 2.76 11.66
N ASN A 79 13.90 3.79 10.83
CA ASN A 79 14.18 3.62 9.40
C ASN A 79 15.68 3.82 9.13
N ASP A 80 16.21 3.23 8.05
CA ASP A 80 17.64 3.23 7.68
C ASP A 80 18.27 4.64 7.55
N ILE A 81 17.44 5.69 7.51
CA ILE A 81 17.83 7.10 7.38
C ILE A 81 17.36 7.90 8.62
N SER A 82 17.59 7.36 9.83
CA SER A 82 17.38 8.03 11.14
C SER A 82 15.99 8.61 11.46
N HIS A 83 14.98 8.38 10.60
CA HIS A 83 13.61 8.81 10.86
C HIS A 83 12.88 7.82 11.79
N HIS A 84 12.48 8.31 12.97
CA HIS A 84 11.62 7.59 13.89
C HIS A 84 10.19 7.52 13.36
N LEU A 85 9.64 6.31 13.26
CA LEU A 85 8.25 6.10 12.90
C LEU A 85 7.36 6.17 14.15
N GLY A 86 6.41 7.12 14.13
CA GLY A 86 5.41 7.25 15.18
C GLY A 86 4.61 5.96 15.41
N GLN A 87 4.07 5.84 16.62
CA GLN A 87 3.43 4.62 17.14
C GLN A 87 2.48 3.93 16.14
N LYS A 88 1.52 4.67 15.58
CA LYS A 88 0.51 4.11 14.67
C LYS A 88 1.14 3.46 13.43
N LYS A 89 2.18 4.09 12.85
CA LYS A 89 2.85 3.58 11.64
C LYS A 89 3.67 2.33 11.96
N THR A 90 4.37 2.35 13.08
CA THR A 90 5.20 1.22 13.51
C THR A 90 4.33 0.02 13.92
N VAL A 91 3.19 0.22 14.61
CA VAL A 91 2.20 -0.86 14.85
C VAL A 91 1.72 -1.46 13.53
N HIS A 92 1.36 -0.62 12.56
CA HIS A 92 0.87 -1.09 11.26
C HIS A 92 1.92 -1.93 10.52
N LYS A 93 3.18 -1.47 10.49
CA LYS A 93 4.32 -2.18 9.88
C LYS A 93 4.61 -3.52 10.55
N ILE A 94 4.45 -3.60 11.87
CA ILE A 94 4.57 -4.86 12.61
C ILE A 94 3.40 -5.78 12.26
N GLN A 95 2.16 -5.29 12.34
CA GLN A 95 0.95 -6.08 12.08
C GLN A 95 0.85 -6.58 10.64
N SER A 96 1.49 -5.94 9.67
CA SER A 96 1.48 -6.41 8.29
C SER A 96 2.32 -7.68 8.11
N LYS A 97 3.37 -7.88 8.92
CA LYS A 97 4.35 -8.98 8.76
C LYS A 97 4.39 -9.99 9.92
N TYR A 98 3.95 -9.58 11.11
CA TYR A 98 4.11 -10.37 12.33
C TYR A 98 2.81 -10.45 13.13
N TYR A 99 2.70 -11.51 13.94
CA TYR A 99 1.60 -11.71 14.87
C TYR A 99 2.11 -12.14 16.25
N TRP A 100 1.61 -11.48 17.30
CA TRP A 100 1.68 -11.94 18.68
C TRP A 100 0.62 -11.26 19.54
N LEU A 101 0.32 -11.83 20.70
CA LEU A 101 -0.62 -11.22 21.65
C LEU A 101 -0.05 -9.93 22.23
N GLY A 102 -0.83 -8.84 22.14
CA GLY A 102 -0.48 -7.56 22.75
C GLY A 102 0.48 -6.67 21.93
N ILE A 103 0.49 -6.76 20.60
CA ILE A 103 1.28 -5.84 19.72
C ILE A 103 1.02 -4.36 20.07
N SER A 104 -0.21 -3.98 20.43
CA SER A 104 -0.53 -2.60 20.80
C SER A 104 0.04 -2.18 22.16
N LEU A 105 0.37 -3.14 23.04
CA LEU A 105 0.91 -2.90 24.38
C LEU A 105 2.44 -2.75 24.40
N ILE A 106 3.13 -3.13 23.31
CA ILE A 106 4.60 -3.17 23.28
C ILE A 106 5.25 -1.80 23.52
N TYR A 107 4.59 -0.71 23.11
CA TYR A 107 5.10 0.65 23.34
C TYR A 107 5.15 1.03 24.81
N SER A 108 4.19 0.51 25.58
CA SER A 108 4.17 0.72 27.03
C SER A 108 5.35 -0.01 27.67
N SER A 109 5.69 -1.20 27.17
CA SER A 109 6.84 -2.00 27.64
C SER A 109 8.19 -1.45 27.17
N TYR A 110 8.28 -0.90 25.95
CA TYR A 110 9.50 -0.35 25.36
C TYR A 110 9.59 1.19 25.46
N LYS A 111 8.91 1.77 26.46
CA LYS A 111 8.82 3.21 26.74
C LYS A 111 10.20 3.91 26.81
N LEU A 112 11.27 3.16 27.01
CA LEU A 112 12.66 3.65 26.97
C LEU A 112 13.03 4.33 25.64
N CYS A 113 12.44 3.91 24.52
CA CYS A 113 12.68 4.53 23.21
C CYS A 113 11.87 5.82 23.02
N LEU A 114 10.74 5.94 23.74
CA LEU A 114 9.88 7.12 23.73
C LEU A 114 10.60 8.37 24.25
N CYS A 115 11.54 8.21 25.19
CA CYS A 115 12.34 9.31 25.74
C CYS A 115 13.24 10.01 24.71
N ILE A 116 13.58 9.35 23.59
CA ILE A 116 14.40 9.92 22.51
C ILE A 116 13.51 10.65 21.48
N CYS A 117 12.21 10.37 21.46
CA CYS A 117 11.26 10.85 20.45
C CYS A 117 10.26 11.90 20.98
N LEU A 118 10.34 12.30 22.25
CA LEU A 118 9.63 13.48 22.75
C LEU A 118 10.49 14.74 22.51
N PRO A 119 9.87 15.88 22.14
CA PRO A 119 10.56 17.17 22.09
C PRO A 119 11.07 17.61 23.46
#